data_AF-A0A3M8P797-F1
#
_entry.id   AF-A0A3M8P797-F1
#
_cell.length_a   1.000
_cell.length_b   1.000
_cell.length_c   1.000
_cell.angle_alpha   90.00
_cell.angle_beta   90.00
_cell.angle_gamma   90.00
#
_symmetry.space_group_name_H-M   'P 1'
#
loop_
_entity.id
_entity.type
_entity.pdbx_description
1 polymer ?
#
loop_
_entity_poly.entity_id
_entity_poly.type
_entity_poly.pdbx_seq_one_letter_code
_entity_poly.pdbx_strand_id
1 'polypeptide(L)'
;MSNKRLIHTYIQPKTKSLWCIFCLAALVAGCALVIAPAFLYIRYRSAWLLLLLVFIPLGFWINRHIIRMIRKLFWQNRHLSTYHLFAHMIETTEWTTAHSTEPVKRKIPLTSVITVVAAPYFIRQVFTSHKVSRALTGTAPVLFILYTEKGKTRLLDIPFSHHDDSALNVWLNHFQKQLVPIDFTACLLYRKDGKLLNEEQRIAFIESTDELMPLSFSGDWQTDFPFAWEAWNDRALKRRRVEEKSMLMEK
;
A
#
# COMPACT_ATOMS: atom_id res chain seq x y z
N MET A 1 24.18 -3.41 28.83
CA MET A 1 24.16 -3.27 27.36
C MET A 1 23.26 -4.36 26.78
N SER A 2 22.02 -4.03 26.42
CA SER A 2 21.06 -5.01 25.91
C SER A 2 21.54 -5.53 24.55
N ASN A 3 21.76 -6.83 24.45
CA ASN A 3 22.21 -7.48 23.23
C ASN A 3 21.11 -7.33 22.17
N LYS A 4 21.31 -6.46 21.18
CA LYS A 4 20.37 -6.25 20.07
C LYS A 4 20.39 -7.46 19.14
N ARG A 5 19.73 -8.53 19.53
CA ARG A 5 19.53 -9.70 18.66
C ARG A 5 18.54 -9.33 17.56
N LEU A 6 19.06 -9.12 16.35
CA LEU A 6 18.26 -8.94 15.15
C LEU A 6 17.58 -10.27 14.79
N ILE A 7 16.27 -10.24 14.58
CA ILE A 7 15.46 -11.40 14.22
C ILE A 7 15.24 -11.42 12.71
N HIS A 8 14.82 -10.28 12.15
CA HIS A 8 14.51 -10.17 10.74
C HIS A 8 14.67 -8.74 10.23
N THR A 9 15.01 -8.61 8.94
CA THR A 9 15.01 -7.33 8.25
C THR A 9 14.09 -7.45 7.05
N TYR A 10 13.03 -6.64 7.04
CA TYR A 10 12.13 -6.50 5.92
C TYR A 10 12.45 -5.22 5.16
N ILE A 11 12.67 -5.34 3.85
CA ILE A 11 12.91 -4.21 2.94
C ILE A 11 11.77 -4.22 1.93
N GLN A 12 11.08 -3.08 1.79
CA GLN A 12 10.00 -2.98 0.81
C GLN A 12 10.50 -3.31 -0.61
N PRO A 13 9.71 -4.05 -1.40
CA PRO A 13 10.10 -4.42 -2.75
C PRO A 13 10.14 -3.20 -3.66
N LYS A 14 11.05 -3.23 -4.64
CA LYS A 14 11.08 -2.26 -5.75
C LYS A 14 9.81 -2.36 -6.58
N THR A 15 9.39 -1.22 -7.12
CA THR A 15 8.26 -1.16 -8.05
C THR A 15 8.59 -1.96 -9.32
N LYS A 16 7.66 -2.81 -9.78
CA LYS A 16 7.88 -3.75 -10.90
C LYS A 16 8.37 -3.07 -12.18
N SER A 17 9.33 -3.72 -12.85
CA SER A 17 10.04 -3.24 -14.05
C SER A 17 9.14 -2.86 -15.24
N LEU A 18 7.99 -3.51 -15.41
CA LEU A 18 7.10 -3.32 -16.57
C LEU A 18 6.64 -1.87 -16.75
N TRP A 19 6.47 -1.10 -15.67
CA TRP A 19 6.12 0.31 -15.76
C TRP A 19 7.17 1.16 -16.50
N CYS A 20 8.44 0.80 -16.41
CA CYS A 20 9.51 1.52 -17.09
C CYS A 20 9.37 1.39 -18.62
N ILE A 21 8.98 0.21 -19.11
CA ILE A 21 8.77 -0.05 -20.54
C ILE A 21 7.60 0.79 -21.06
N PHE A 22 6.47 0.80 -20.35
CA PHE A 22 5.32 1.65 -20.72
C PHE A 22 5.66 3.14 -20.70
N CYS A 23 6.41 3.61 -19.71
CA CYS A 23 6.87 5.00 -19.65
C CYS A 23 7.77 5.35 -20.85
N LEU A 24 8.69 4.45 -21.22
CA LEU A 24 9.58 4.66 -22.36
C LEU A 24 8.80 4.73 -23.67
N ALA A 25 7.87 3.80 -23.90
CA ALA A 25 7.01 3.80 -25.08
C ALA A 25 6.17 5.10 -25.17
N ALA A 26 5.59 5.54 -24.05
CA ALA A 26 4.85 6.79 -23.99
C ALA A 26 5.71 8.03 -24.28
N LEU A 27 6.97 8.03 -23.82
CA LEU A 27 7.92 9.10 -24.09
C LEU A 27 8.31 9.16 -25.58
N VAL A 28 8.54 8.00 -26.22
CA VAL A 28 8.80 7.93 -27.67
C VAL A 28 7.59 8.44 -28.45
N ALA A 29 6.38 8.02 -28.08
CA ALA A 29 5.15 8.49 -28.71
C ALA A 29 4.95 10.01 -28.54
N GLY A 30 5.22 10.56 -27.36
CA GLY A 30 5.17 12.01 -27.11
C GLY A 30 6.22 12.79 -27.92
N CYS A 31 7.44 12.26 -28.06
CA CYS A 31 8.45 12.84 -28.95
C CYS A 31 8.02 12.81 -30.42
N ALA A 32 7.42 11.71 -30.89
CA ALA A 32 6.91 11.60 -32.26
C ALA A 32 5.82 12.65 -32.55
N LEU A 33 4.92 12.93 -31.59
CA LEU A 33 3.90 13.98 -31.71
C LEU A 33 4.48 15.40 -31.82
N VAL A 34 5.72 15.62 -31.39
CA VAL A 34 6.41 16.91 -31.53
C VAL A 34 7.21 16.95 -32.83
N ILE A 35 8.02 15.93 -33.08
CA ILE A 35 8.98 15.90 -34.19
C ILE A 35 8.26 15.69 -35.54
N ALA A 36 7.26 14.81 -35.62
CA ALA A 36 6.63 14.48 -36.89
C ALA A 36 5.87 15.67 -37.52
N PRO A 37 5.02 16.42 -36.79
CA PRO A 37 4.37 17.61 -37.36
C PRO A 37 5.37 18.67 -37.83
N ALA A 38 6.43 18.92 -37.05
CA ALA A 38 7.45 19.89 -37.40
C ALA A 38 8.23 19.48 -38.66
N PHE A 39 8.65 18.20 -38.73
CA PHE A 39 9.36 17.65 -39.89
C PHE A 39 8.50 17.69 -41.15
N LEU A 40 7.23 17.24 -41.07
CA LEU A 40 6.30 17.26 -42.20
C LEU A 40 6.09 18.69 -42.71
N TYR A 41 5.88 19.65 -41.82
CA TYR A 41 5.71 21.05 -42.19
C TYR A 41 6.94 21.60 -42.92
N ILE A 42 8.15 21.34 -42.42
CA ILE A 42 9.40 21.79 -43.06
C ILE A 42 9.59 21.13 -44.43
N ARG A 43 9.27 19.84 -44.55
CA ARG A 43 9.54 19.04 -45.76
C ARG A 43 8.59 19.34 -46.92
N TYR A 44 7.32 19.60 -46.64
CA TYR A 44 6.29 19.77 -47.66
C TYR A 44 5.76 21.21 -47.77
N ARG A 45 5.97 22.06 -46.74
CA ARG A 45 5.55 23.48 -46.69
C ARG A 45 4.09 23.72 -47.07
N SER A 46 3.22 22.74 -46.83
CA SER A 46 1.79 22.83 -47.11
C SER A 46 1.04 23.52 -45.97
N ALA A 47 0.14 24.44 -46.29
CA ALA A 47 -0.69 25.14 -45.31
C ALA A 47 -1.58 24.16 -44.51
N TRP A 48 -2.01 23.05 -45.11
CA TRP A 48 -2.80 22.01 -44.43
C TRP A 48 -2.08 21.36 -43.25
N LEU A 49 -0.74 21.34 -43.28
CA LEU A 49 0.06 20.76 -42.21
C LEU A 49 0.14 21.66 -40.96
N LEU A 50 -0.29 22.92 -41.05
CA LEU A 50 -0.41 23.80 -39.88
C LEU A 50 -1.39 23.24 -38.84
N LEU A 51 -2.42 22.51 -39.28
CA LEU A 51 -3.37 21.84 -38.38
C LEU A 51 -2.68 20.81 -37.47
N LEU A 52 -1.60 20.17 -37.92
CA LEU A 52 -0.87 19.19 -37.13
C LEU A 52 -0.03 19.85 -36.02
N LEU A 53 0.24 21.16 -36.08
CA LEU A 53 1.02 21.85 -35.05
C LEU A 53 0.32 21.84 -33.69
N VAL A 54 -1.01 21.64 -33.65
CA VAL A 54 -1.76 21.48 -32.39
C VAL A 54 -1.31 20.26 -31.58
N PHE A 55 -0.69 19.26 -32.22
CA PHE A 55 -0.15 18.09 -31.53
C PHE A 55 1.17 18.37 -30.80
N ILE A 56 1.89 19.44 -31.15
CA ILE A 56 3.14 19.82 -30.48
C ILE A 56 2.93 20.13 -28.99
N PRO A 57 2.01 21.03 -28.57
CA PRO A 57 1.78 21.28 -27.16
C PRO A 57 1.28 20.02 -26.42
N LEU A 58 0.48 19.17 -27.08
CA LEU A 58 0.03 17.90 -26.51
C LEU A 58 1.21 16.94 -26.26
N GLY A 59 2.12 16.79 -27.24
CA GLY A 59 3.32 15.95 -27.10
C GLY A 59 4.24 16.44 -25.99
N PHE A 60 4.43 17.76 -25.87
CA PHE A 60 5.21 18.36 -24.77
C PHE A 60 4.55 18.10 -23.40
N TRP A 61 3.22 18.23 -23.32
CA TRP A 61 2.47 17.96 -22.09
C TRP A 61 2.60 16.49 -21.65
N ILE A 62 2.41 15.53 -22.58
CA ILE A 62 2.60 14.09 -22.33
C ILE A 62 4.01 13.82 -21.81
N ASN A 63 5.04 14.29 -22.53
CA ASN A 63 6.43 14.07 -22.15
C ASN A 63 6.75 14.63 -20.75
N ARG A 64 6.29 15.84 -20.44
CA ARG A 64 6.47 16.46 -19.12
C ARG A 64 5.86 15.60 -18.01
N HIS A 65 4.66 15.08 -18.21
CA HIS A 65 3.99 14.20 -17.24
C HIS A 65 4.73 12.87 -17.06
N ILE A 66 5.12 12.23 -18.15
CA ILE A 66 5.87 10.96 -18.12
C ILE A 66 7.21 11.13 -17.42
N ILE A 67 7.96 12.20 -17.71
CA ILE A 67 9.25 12.48 -17.03
C ILE A 67 9.06 12.63 -15.52
N ARG A 68 8.02 13.35 -15.07
CA ARG A 68 7.71 13.48 -13.64
C ARG A 68 7.40 12.13 -13.00
N MET A 69 6.61 11.30 -13.68
CA MET A 69 6.27 9.96 -13.21
C MET A 69 7.51 9.06 -13.12
N ILE A 70 8.37 9.07 -14.14
CA ILE A 70 9.64 8.35 -14.16
C ILE A 70 10.52 8.79 -12.99
N ARG A 71 10.68 10.10 -12.76
CA ARG A 71 11.44 10.64 -11.62
C ARG A 71 10.90 10.15 -10.28
N LYS A 72 9.58 10.13 -10.11
CA LYS A 72 8.93 9.59 -8.91
C LYS A 72 9.23 8.10 -8.73
N LEU A 73 9.10 7.29 -9.77
CA LEU A 73 9.38 5.84 -9.73
C LEU A 73 10.85 5.55 -9.41
N PHE A 74 11.79 6.28 -10.02
CA PHE A 74 13.22 6.16 -9.70
C PHE A 74 13.51 6.55 -8.26
N TRP A 75 12.90 7.62 -7.77
CA TRP A 75 13.05 8.04 -6.39
C TRP A 75 12.54 6.94 -5.44
N GLN A 76 11.34 6.40 -5.68
CA GLN A 76 10.75 5.32 -4.87
C GLN A 76 11.59 4.04 -4.90
N ASN A 77 12.19 3.69 -6.04
CA ASN A 77 13.05 2.51 -6.17
C ASN A 77 14.43 2.67 -5.51
N ARG A 78 14.89 3.90 -5.31
CA ARG A 78 16.14 4.21 -4.59
C ARG A 78 15.92 4.35 -3.08
N HIS A 79 14.76 4.84 -2.67
CA HIS A 79 14.43 5.14 -1.27
C HIS A 79 13.40 4.14 -0.76
N LEU A 80 13.85 2.90 -0.54
CA LEU A 80 13.01 1.83 -0.01
C LEU A 80 12.93 1.95 1.52
N SER A 81 11.73 1.76 2.06
CA SER A 81 11.56 1.71 3.52
C SER A 81 12.09 0.39 4.07
N THR A 82 12.76 0.45 5.20
CA THR A 82 13.33 -0.72 5.89
C THR A 82 12.78 -0.85 7.30
N TYR A 83 12.53 -2.09 7.71
CA TYR A 83 11.97 -2.44 9.01
C TYR A 83 12.83 -3.56 9.60
N HIS A 84 13.46 -3.28 10.73
CA HIS A 84 14.27 -4.22 11.47
C HIS A 84 13.51 -4.67 12.71
N LEU A 85 13.25 -5.97 12.79
CA LEU A 85 12.65 -6.60 13.96
C LEU A 85 13.76 -7.13 14.86
N PHE A 86 13.88 -6.55 16.05
CA PHE A 86 14.75 -7.05 17.11
C PHE A 86 13.93 -7.76 18.19
N ALA A 87 14.62 -8.49 19.07
CA ALA A 87 13.98 -9.23 20.15
C ALA A 87 13.07 -8.38 21.07
N HIS A 88 13.41 -7.11 21.31
CA HIS A 88 12.70 -6.23 22.25
C HIS A 88 12.22 -4.91 21.63
N MET A 89 12.46 -4.69 20.34
CA MET A 89 12.13 -3.43 19.68
C MET A 89 12.01 -3.60 18.17
N ILE A 90 11.39 -2.62 17.53
CA ILE A 90 11.30 -2.46 16.09
C ILE A 90 12.05 -1.17 15.73
N GLU A 91 12.96 -1.23 14.77
CA GLU A 91 13.59 -0.03 14.20
C GLU A 91 13.12 0.15 12.76
N THR A 92 12.65 1.35 12.42
CA THR A 92 12.13 1.64 11.07
C THR A 92 12.87 2.81 10.46
N THR A 93 13.00 2.76 9.13
CA THR A 93 13.42 3.89 8.29
C THR A 93 12.41 4.00 7.14
N GLU A 94 11.49 4.95 7.25
CA GLU A 94 10.32 5.08 6.39
C GLU A 94 10.44 6.26 5.44
N TRP A 95 10.14 6.02 4.16
CA TRP A 95 10.08 7.02 3.10
C TRP A 95 8.63 7.26 2.69
N THR A 96 7.89 7.99 3.51
CA THR A 96 6.43 8.18 3.36
C THR A 96 6.05 9.13 2.23
N THR A 97 6.89 10.14 1.95
CA THR A 97 6.59 11.20 0.98
C THR A 97 7.61 11.20 -0.15
N ALA A 98 7.11 11.12 -1.39
CA ALA A 98 7.96 11.19 -2.58
C ALA A 98 8.75 12.50 -2.62
N HIS A 99 10.06 12.40 -2.87
CA HIS A 99 11.00 13.52 -2.86
C HIS A 99 11.33 14.10 -1.47
N SER A 100 11.00 13.40 -0.38
CA SER A 100 11.54 13.75 0.94
C SER A 100 13.08 13.70 0.90
N THR A 101 13.71 14.64 1.58
CA THR A 101 15.17 14.67 1.75
C THR A 101 15.64 13.72 2.85
N GLU A 102 14.81 13.51 3.86
CA GLU A 102 15.14 12.69 5.03
C GLU A 102 14.08 11.62 5.30
N PRO A 103 14.51 10.41 5.73
CA PRO A 103 13.58 9.37 6.15
C PRO A 103 13.08 9.62 7.57
N VAL A 104 11.86 9.15 7.84
CA VAL A 104 11.33 9.09 9.21
C VAL A 104 11.93 7.86 9.87
N LYS A 105 12.75 8.06 10.90
CA LYS A 105 13.34 6.97 11.68
C LYS A 105 12.59 6.80 13.00
N ARG A 106 12.19 5.58 13.32
CA ARG A 106 11.49 5.27 14.58
C ARG A 106 12.16 4.09 15.28
N LYS A 107 12.09 4.11 16.61
CA LYS A 107 12.53 3.02 17.49
C LYS A 107 11.39 2.72 18.45
N ILE A 108 10.72 1.61 18.25
CA ILE A 108 9.48 1.26 18.96
C ILE A 108 9.79 0.07 19.87
N PRO A 109 9.86 0.25 21.20
CA PRO A 109 9.95 -0.86 22.14
C PRO A 109 8.73 -1.77 22.00
N LEU A 110 8.92 -3.09 22.01
CA LEU A 110 7.78 -4.03 21.95
C LEU A 110 6.86 -3.89 23.17
N THR A 111 7.39 -3.45 24.31
CA THR A 111 6.61 -3.14 25.51
C THR A 111 5.64 -1.97 25.34
N SER A 112 5.85 -1.11 24.34
CA SER A 112 4.93 0.00 24.02
C SER A 112 3.86 -0.37 23.00
N VAL A 113 3.95 -1.58 22.40
CA VAL A 113 2.98 -2.06 21.42
C VAL A 113 1.72 -2.50 22.16
N ILE A 114 0.57 -1.95 21.73
CA ILE A 114 -0.74 -2.23 22.30
C ILE A 114 -1.34 -3.47 21.64
N THR A 115 -1.42 -3.45 20.31
CA THR A 115 -1.92 -4.56 19.48
C THR A 115 -1.31 -4.49 18.09
N VAL A 116 -1.30 -5.63 17.40
CA VAL A 116 -0.93 -5.76 15.99
C VAL A 116 -2.17 -6.21 15.21
N VAL A 117 -2.61 -5.41 14.26
CA VAL A 117 -3.74 -5.74 13.39
C VAL A 117 -3.24 -6.17 12.02
N ALA A 118 -3.51 -7.41 11.64
CA ALA A 118 -3.31 -7.91 10.28
C ALA A 118 -4.53 -7.55 9.42
N ALA A 119 -4.28 -6.95 8.26
CA ALA A 119 -5.33 -6.53 7.34
C ALA A 119 -4.90 -6.69 5.88
N PRO A 120 -5.85 -6.80 4.95
CA PRO A 120 -5.57 -6.69 3.52
C PRO A 120 -5.36 -5.23 3.11
N TYR A 121 -4.54 -5.00 2.09
CA TYR A 121 -4.43 -3.72 1.39
C TYR A 121 -4.37 -3.93 -0.12
N PHE A 122 -4.75 -2.90 -0.88
CA PHE A 122 -4.70 -2.96 -2.34
C PHE A 122 -3.30 -2.75 -2.90
N ILE A 123 -2.85 -3.71 -3.71
CA ILE A 123 -1.64 -3.61 -4.53
C ILE A 123 -1.98 -3.08 -5.93
N ARG A 124 -3.08 -3.56 -6.52
CA ARG A 124 -3.51 -3.16 -7.87
C ARG A 124 -4.99 -3.44 -8.07
N GLN A 125 -5.69 -2.52 -8.72
CA GLN A 125 -7.05 -2.71 -9.21
C GLN A 125 -7.00 -2.64 -10.74
N VAL A 126 -7.32 -3.74 -11.43
CA VAL A 126 -7.39 -3.79 -12.89
C VAL A 126 -8.84 -3.93 -13.31
N PHE A 127 -9.40 -2.90 -13.94
CA PHE A 127 -10.71 -2.99 -14.58
C PHE A 127 -10.58 -3.81 -15.86
N THR A 128 -11.34 -4.91 -15.98
CA THR A 128 -11.33 -5.72 -17.19
C THR A 128 -12.26 -5.09 -18.24
N SER A 129 -11.73 -4.87 -19.44
CA SER A 129 -12.37 -4.12 -20.54
C SER A 129 -13.70 -4.68 -21.05
N HIS A 130 -14.06 -5.93 -20.72
CA HIS A 130 -15.23 -6.60 -21.30
C HIS A 130 -16.46 -6.69 -20.39
N LYS A 131 -16.33 -6.42 -19.09
CA LYS A 131 -17.46 -6.28 -18.16
C LYS A 131 -17.06 -5.26 -17.11
N VAL A 132 -17.68 -4.07 -17.17
CA VAL A 132 -17.49 -2.93 -16.26
C VAL A 132 -17.60 -3.31 -14.77
N SER A 133 -18.07 -4.52 -14.42
CA SER A 133 -18.32 -4.95 -13.04
C SER A 133 -17.24 -5.78 -12.34
N ARG A 134 -16.18 -6.26 -13.00
CA ARG A 134 -15.14 -7.09 -12.33
C ARG A 134 -13.76 -6.46 -12.40
N ALA A 135 -13.45 -5.68 -11.37
CA ALA A 135 -12.09 -5.25 -11.08
C ALA A 135 -11.30 -6.43 -10.46
N LEU A 136 -10.31 -6.96 -11.18
CA LEU A 136 -9.33 -7.87 -10.60
C LEU A 136 -8.51 -7.07 -9.60
N THR A 137 -8.72 -7.36 -8.33
CA THR A 137 -8.14 -6.59 -7.24
C THR A 137 -7.12 -7.46 -6.52
N GLY A 138 -5.84 -7.21 -6.79
CA GLY A 138 -4.76 -7.89 -6.10
C GLY A 138 -4.57 -7.27 -4.72
N THR A 139 -4.76 -8.06 -3.67
CA THR A 139 -4.48 -7.68 -2.28
C THR A 139 -3.15 -8.25 -1.81
N ALA A 140 -2.54 -7.59 -0.83
CA ALA A 140 -1.47 -8.14 0.00
C ALA A 140 -1.77 -7.84 1.47
N PRO A 141 -1.10 -8.52 2.40
CA PRO A 141 -1.22 -8.23 3.81
C PRO A 141 -0.44 -6.97 4.21
N VAL A 142 -0.99 -6.21 5.15
CA VAL A 142 -0.33 -5.14 5.89
C VAL A 142 -0.47 -5.43 7.38
N LEU A 143 0.59 -5.20 8.13
CA LEU A 143 0.52 -5.17 9.59
C LEU A 143 0.43 -3.73 10.05
N PHE A 144 -0.60 -3.45 10.84
CA PHE A 144 -0.79 -2.22 11.58
C PHE A 144 -0.35 -2.44 13.02
N ILE A 145 0.73 -1.79 13.42
CA ILE A 145 1.26 -1.91 14.78
C ILE A 145 0.85 -0.65 15.52
N LEU A 146 -0.06 -0.82 16.48
CA LEU A 146 -0.53 0.27 17.34
C LEU A 146 0.38 0.35 18.57
N TYR A 147 0.93 1.52 18.85
CA TYR A 147 1.87 1.69 19.96
C TYR A 147 1.74 3.06 20.62
N THR A 148 2.21 3.15 21.86
CA THR A 148 2.23 4.40 22.61
C THR A 148 3.60 5.04 22.53
N GLU A 149 3.67 6.28 22.05
CA GLU A 149 4.88 7.09 22.04
C GLU A 149 4.61 8.44 22.73
N LYS A 150 5.36 8.74 23.80
CA LYS A 150 5.21 9.98 24.59
C LYS A 150 3.76 10.25 25.02
N GLY A 151 3.04 9.20 25.41
CA GLY A 151 1.64 9.28 25.86
C GLY A 151 0.60 9.46 24.75
N LYS A 152 0.99 9.35 23.47
CA LYS A 152 0.06 9.39 22.33
C LYS A 152 0.07 8.06 21.59
N THR A 153 -1.10 7.58 21.19
CA THR A 153 -1.22 6.44 20.29
C THR A 153 -0.68 6.82 18.90
N ARG A 154 0.12 5.93 18.33
CA ARG A 154 0.72 6.03 17.00
C ARG A 154 0.52 4.73 16.23
N LEU A 155 0.58 4.85 14.91
CA LEU A 155 0.45 3.71 14.01
C LEU A 155 1.72 3.54 13.19
N LEU A 156 2.18 2.30 13.08
CA LEU A 156 3.20 1.88 12.15
C LEU A 156 2.57 0.93 11.13
N ASP A 157 2.76 1.22 9.86
CA ASP A 157 2.27 0.40 8.75
C ASP A 157 3.42 -0.39 8.13
N ILE A 158 3.31 -1.73 8.10
CA ILE A 158 4.26 -2.60 7.42
C ILE A 158 3.53 -3.33 6.29
N PRO A 159 3.51 -2.76 5.07
CA PRO A 159 2.88 -3.41 3.93
C PRO A 159 3.81 -4.48 3.36
N PHE A 160 3.31 -5.70 3.25
CA PHE A 160 4.02 -6.82 2.65
C PHE A 160 3.75 -6.90 1.16
N SER A 161 4.62 -7.59 0.44
CA SER A 161 4.59 -7.61 -1.03
C SER A 161 3.45 -8.49 -1.56
N HIS A 162 3.23 -9.61 -0.88
CA HIS A 162 2.40 -10.73 -1.30
C HIS A 162 1.91 -11.50 -0.06
N HIS A 163 0.90 -12.36 -0.24
CA HIS A 163 0.38 -13.20 0.85
C HIS A 163 1.33 -14.35 1.24
N ASP A 164 2.26 -14.73 0.37
CA ASP A 164 3.29 -15.76 0.58
C ASP A 164 4.63 -15.17 1.07
N ASP A 165 4.66 -13.88 1.44
CA ASP A 165 5.86 -13.21 1.94
C ASP A 165 6.24 -13.78 3.32
N SER A 166 7.25 -14.66 3.35
CA SER A 166 7.68 -15.37 4.57
C SER A 166 8.08 -14.42 5.71
N ALA A 167 8.44 -13.17 5.40
CA ALA A 167 8.67 -12.15 6.40
C ALA A 167 7.43 -11.97 7.30
N LEU A 168 6.22 -11.97 6.75
CA LEU A 168 5.00 -11.82 7.53
C LEU A 168 4.88 -12.90 8.61
N ASN A 169 5.13 -14.16 8.25
CA ASN A 169 5.11 -15.27 9.20
C ASN A 169 6.14 -15.09 10.31
N VAL A 170 7.34 -14.56 9.99
CA VAL A 170 8.37 -14.27 11.00
C VAL A 170 7.91 -13.19 11.98
N TRP A 171 7.28 -12.12 11.49
CA TRP A 171 6.77 -11.03 12.33
C TRP A 171 5.63 -11.50 13.24
N LEU A 172 4.62 -12.18 12.68
CA LEU A 172 3.47 -12.69 13.45
C LEU A 172 3.91 -13.70 14.52
N ASN A 173 4.78 -14.65 14.18
CA ASN A 173 5.35 -15.59 15.14
C ASN A 173 6.08 -14.89 16.28
N HIS A 174 6.81 -13.82 15.99
CA HIS A 174 7.53 -13.07 17.01
C HIS A 174 6.58 -12.35 17.96
N PHE A 175 5.55 -11.67 17.44
CA PHE A 175 4.55 -11.01 18.29
C PHE A 175 3.80 -12.01 19.18
N GLN A 176 3.41 -13.16 18.64
CA GLN A 176 2.75 -14.21 19.40
C GLN A 176 3.65 -14.75 20.53
N LYS A 177 4.94 -14.97 20.26
CA LYS A 177 5.92 -15.39 21.28
C LYS A 177 6.13 -14.34 22.38
N GLN A 178 6.00 -13.06 22.05
CA GLN A 178 6.08 -11.95 23.00
C GLN A 178 4.73 -11.64 23.67
N LEU A 179 3.70 -12.46 23.44
CA LEU A 179 2.35 -12.29 23.97
C LEU A 179 1.72 -10.93 23.60
N VAL A 180 2.12 -10.37 22.46
CA VAL A 180 1.49 -9.17 21.92
C VAL A 180 0.16 -9.60 21.27
N PRO A 181 -0.97 -8.93 21.58
CA PRO A 181 -2.25 -9.21 20.92
C PRO A 181 -2.13 -9.08 19.41
N ILE A 182 -2.67 -10.06 18.69
CA ILE A 182 -2.74 -10.06 17.23
C ILE A 182 -4.21 -10.16 16.86
N ASP A 183 -4.70 -9.14 16.16
CA ASP A 183 -6.06 -9.07 15.67
C ASP A 183 -6.08 -9.09 14.14
N PHE A 184 -7.25 -9.36 13.57
CA PHE A 184 -7.52 -9.35 12.15
C PHE A 184 -8.71 -8.46 11.82
N THR A 185 -8.65 -7.81 10.66
CA THR A 185 -9.80 -7.20 10.01
C THR A 185 -9.72 -7.40 8.50
N ALA A 186 -10.85 -7.66 7.86
CA ALA A 186 -10.93 -7.66 6.40
C ALA A 186 -11.14 -6.25 5.82
N CYS A 187 -11.31 -5.23 6.67
CA CYS A 187 -11.49 -3.86 6.23
C CYS A 187 -10.21 -3.29 5.61
N LEU A 188 -10.41 -2.63 4.48
CA LEU A 188 -9.33 -2.02 3.71
C LEU A 188 -9.03 -0.66 4.31
N LEU A 189 -8.00 -0.59 5.16
CA LEU A 189 -7.60 0.66 5.80
C LEU A 189 -6.48 1.38 5.06
N TYR A 190 -5.74 0.67 4.21
CA TYR A 190 -4.54 1.17 3.55
C TYR A 190 -4.58 0.98 2.04
N ARG A 191 -4.00 1.95 1.32
CA ARG A 191 -3.75 1.89 -0.12
C ARG A 191 -2.42 2.56 -0.41
N LYS A 192 -1.57 1.89 -1.20
CA LYS A 192 -0.22 2.39 -1.52
C LYS A 192 -0.23 3.60 -2.46
N ASP A 193 -1.22 3.66 -3.36
CA ASP A 193 -1.29 4.67 -4.43
C ASP A 193 -2.01 5.97 -4.01
N GLY A 194 -2.54 6.04 -2.79
CA GLY A 194 -3.28 7.21 -2.27
C GLY A 194 -3.87 6.91 -0.90
N LYS A 195 -4.25 7.94 -0.13
CA LYS A 195 -4.80 7.76 1.22
C LYS A 195 -6.28 7.41 1.13
N LEU A 196 -6.66 6.19 1.53
CA LEU A 196 -8.07 5.84 1.77
C LEU A 196 -8.52 6.49 3.09
N LEU A 197 -7.72 6.28 4.14
CA LEU A 197 -7.83 6.91 5.45
C LEU A 197 -6.48 7.51 5.84
N ASN A 198 -6.47 8.60 6.59
CA ASN A 198 -5.24 9.15 7.19
C ASN A 198 -4.83 8.33 8.44
N GLU A 199 -3.70 8.66 9.07
CA GLU A 199 -3.23 7.92 10.26
C GLU A 199 -4.24 7.99 11.42
N GLU A 200 -4.76 9.18 11.73
CA GLU A 200 -5.70 9.40 12.83
C GLU A 200 -7.02 8.63 12.63
N GLN A 201 -7.56 8.62 11.42
CA GLN A 201 -8.76 7.87 11.06
C GLN A 201 -8.55 6.36 11.19
N ARG A 202 -7.34 5.85 10.87
CA ARG A 202 -7.02 4.42 11.02
C ARG A 202 -6.86 4.03 12.47
N ILE A 203 -6.20 4.87 13.28
CA ILE A 203 -6.12 4.69 14.73
C ILE A 203 -7.53 4.69 15.31
N ALA A 204 -8.35 5.70 15.00
CA ALA A 204 -9.72 5.78 15.47
C ALA A 204 -10.52 4.53 15.09
N PHE A 205 -10.43 4.06 13.84
CA PHE A 205 -11.09 2.82 13.41
C PHE A 205 -10.64 1.60 14.22
N ILE A 206 -9.33 1.44 14.45
CA ILE A 206 -8.78 0.32 15.22
C ILE A 206 -9.23 0.40 16.68
N GLU A 207 -9.28 1.58 17.27
CA GLU A 207 -9.68 1.77 18.67
C GLU A 207 -11.20 1.68 18.89
N SER A 208 -12.02 2.10 17.92
CA SER A 208 -13.47 2.24 18.10
C SER A 208 -14.30 1.03 17.70
N THR A 209 -13.74 0.09 16.93
CA THR A 209 -14.58 -0.81 16.12
C THR A 209 -14.52 -2.25 16.60
N ASP A 210 -15.69 -2.83 16.83
CA ASP A 210 -15.86 -4.27 17.06
C ASP A 210 -15.53 -5.14 15.82
N GLU A 211 -15.08 -4.55 14.72
CA GLU A 211 -14.69 -5.24 13.49
C GLU A 211 -13.33 -5.93 13.59
N LEU A 212 -12.57 -5.66 14.65
CA LEU A 212 -11.41 -6.45 15.01
C LEU A 212 -11.84 -7.80 15.58
N MET A 213 -11.14 -8.85 15.17
CA MET A 213 -11.28 -10.18 15.76
C MET A 213 -9.90 -10.71 16.15
N PRO A 214 -9.75 -11.38 17.31
CA PRO A 214 -8.50 -12.03 17.67
C PRO A 214 -8.08 -13.02 16.59
N LEU A 215 -6.80 -13.00 16.22
CA LEU A 215 -6.20 -13.91 15.25
C LEU A 215 -5.39 -14.98 15.97
N SER A 216 -5.84 -16.23 15.87
CA SER A 216 -5.06 -17.39 16.29
C SER A 216 -4.09 -17.80 15.18
N PHE A 217 -2.86 -17.26 15.22
CA PHE A 217 -1.83 -17.57 14.22
C PHE A 217 -1.23 -18.96 14.46
N SER A 218 -1.24 -19.81 13.44
CA SER A 218 -0.74 -21.19 13.47
C SER A 218 0.72 -21.32 13.03
N GLY A 219 1.30 -20.24 12.48
CA GLY A 219 2.66 -20.20 11.95
C GLY A 219 2.72 -19.96 10.44
N ASP A 220 1.59 -20.07 9.73
CA ASP A 220 1.50 -19.82 8.30
C ASP A 220 0.28 -18.97 7.90
N TRP A 221 0.56 -17.73 7.49
CA TRP A 221 -0.46 -16.77 7.09
C TRP A 221 -1.25 -17.20 5.87
N GLN A 222 -0.63 -17.93 4.94
CA GLN A 222 -1.31 -18.36 3.72
C GLN A 222 -2.45 -19.34 4.05
N THR A 223 -2.24 -20.16 5.07
CA THR A 223 -3.24 -21.08 5.59
C THR A 223 -4.24 -20.37 6.50
N ASP A 224 -3.79 -19.46 7.38
CA ASP A 224 -4.66 -18.80 8.36
C ASP A 224 -5.58 -17.72 7.74
N PHE A 225 -5.13 -17.03 6.69
CA PHE A 225 -5.84 -15.89 6.11
C PHE A 225 -7.24 -16.24 5.59
N PRO A 226 -7.46 -17.32 4.81
CA PRO A 226 -8.80 -17.71 4.37
C PRO A 226 -9.77 -17.95 5.53
N PHE A 227 -9.32 -18.64 6.59
CA PHE A 227 -10.16 -18.89 7.77
C PHE A 227 -10.45 -17.60 8.53
N ALA A 228 -9.45 -16.73 8.68
CA ALA A 228 -9.64 -15.43 9.32
C ALA A 228 -10.63 -14.56 8.53
N TRP A 229 -10.53 -14.57 7.20
CA TRP A 229 -11.45 -13.87 6.31
C TRP A 229 -12.89 -14.38 6.44
N GLU A 230 -13.08 -15.70 6.41
CA GLU A 230 -14.40 -16.33 6.51
C GLU A 230 -15.06 -16.03 7.87
N ALA A 231 -14.32 -16.19 8.97
CA ALA A 231 -14.81 -15.89 10.30
C ALA A 231 -15.19 -14.41 10.46
N TRP A 232 -14.39 -13.50 9.88
CA TRP A 232 -14.71 -12.08 9.87
C TRP A 232 -16.00 -11.80 9.10
N ASN A 233 -16.14 -12.38 7.90
CA ASN A 233 -17.29 -12.19 7.03
C ASN A 233 -18.58 -12.72 7.67
N ASP A 234 -18.52 -13.87 8.33
CA ASP A 234 -19.65 -14.42 9.08
C ASP A 234 -20.08 -13.50 10.23
N ARG A 235 -19.12 -12.93 10.97
CA ARG A 235 -19.40 -11.97 12.04
C ARG A 235 -20.00 -10.67 11.49
N ALA A 236 -19.53 -10.20 10.34
CA ALA A 236 -20.08 -9.03 9.66
C ALA A 236 -21.51 -9.25 9.16
N LEU A 237 -21.78 -10.41 8.55
CA LEU A 237 -23.12 -10.79 8.08
C LEU A 237 -24.13 -10.91 9.22
N LYS A 238 -23.74 -11.53 10.34
CA LYS A 238 -24.59 -11.64 11.53
C LYS A 238 -24.97 -10.26 12.07
N ARG A 239 -24.02 -9.31 12.13
CA ARG A 239 -24.28 -7.94 12.57
C ARG A 239 -25.27 -7.20 11.68
N ARG A 240 -25.07 -7.22 10.36
CA ARG A 240 -25.99 -6.59 9.40
C ARG A 240 -27.42 -7.10 9.55
N ARG A 241 -27.60 -8.41 9.77
CA ARG A 241 -28.93 -9.00 10.02
C ARG A 241 -29.57 -8.53 11.32
N VAL A 242 -28.78 -8.26 12.35
CA VAL A 242 -29.29 -7.73 13.63
C VAL A 242 -29.69 -6.26 13.47
N GLU A 243 -28.85 -5.46 12.83
CA GLU A 243 -29.12 -4.03 12.54
C GLU A 243 -30.37 -3.84 11.67
N GLU A 244 -30.52 -4.66 10.63
CA GLU A 244 -31.71 -4.64 9.75
C GLU A 244 -32.98 -5.02 10.52
N LYS A 245 -32.91 -6.01 11.41
CA LYS A 245 -34.04 -6.37 12.30
C LYS A 245 -34.39 -5.26 13.28
N SER A 246 -33.41 -4.58 13.87
CA SER A 246 -33.69 -3.44 14.77
C SER A 246 -34.34 -2.27 14.04
N MET A 247 -33.86 -1.94 12.83
CA MET A 247 -34.45 -0.86 12.02
C MET A 247 -35.87 -1.17 11.52
N LEU A 248 -36.23 -2.45 11.39
CA LEU A 248 -37.58 -2.87 11.02
C LEU A 248 -38.55 -2.89 12.22
N MET A 249 -38.05 -2.95 13.46
CA MET A 249 -38.90 -2.88 14.67
C MET A 249 -39.14 -1.45 15.17
N GLU A 250 -38.34 -0.48 14.73
CA GLU A 250 -38.47 0.95 15.07
C GLU A 250 -39.36 1.74 14.08
N LYS A 251 -39.89 1.10 13.04
CA LYS A 251 -40.85 1.68 12.08
C LYS A 251 -42.26 1.20 12.34
#